data_AF-A0A7V8WDI7-F1
#
_entry.id   AF-A0A7V8WDI7-F1
#
_cell.length_a   1.000
_cell.length_b   1.000
_cell.length_c   1.000
_cell.angle_alpha   90.00
_cell.angle_beta   90.00
_cell.angle_gamma   90.00
#
_symmetry.space_group_name_H-M   'P 1'
#
loop_
_entity.id
_entity.type
_entity.pdbx_description
1 polymer ?
#
loop_
_entity_poly.entity_id
_entity_poly.type
_entity_poly.pdbx_seq_one_letter_code
_entity_poly.pdbx_strand_id
1 'polypeptide(L)'
;MDYLAKHWLDVPRFLAAGLAMALYAATLALLTASFTSRRAYASVFLVGLFVITAPFTIGVSSEIGGTVGQWISMFNLTNIPVHVNDVIFGDISEVTSEAEARHLPEWVRVGWFFAWVFVTGGLLWWRYRRLAP
;
A
#
# COMPACT_ATOMS: atom_id res chain seq x y z
N MET A 1 33.57 6.65 -3.70
CA MET A 1 33.18 5.97 -4.95
C MET A 1 33.01 4.45 -4.76
N ASP A 2 33.70 3.80 -3.82
CA ASP A 2 33.57 2.34 -3.57
C ASP A 2 32.22 1.88 -2.98
N TYR A 3 31.49 2.75 -2.29
CA TYR A 3 30.21 2.38 -1.66
C TYR A 3 29.14 2.00 -2.69
N LEU A 4 29.02 2.75 -3.79
CA LEU A 4 28.05 2.46 -4.85
C LEU A 4 28.42 1.20 -5.66
N ALA A 5 29.71 0.91 -5.82
CA ALA A 5 30.17 -0.32 -6.46
C ALA A 5 29.86 -1.57 -5.61
N LYS A 6 29.92 -1.44 -4.29
CA LYS A 6 29.63 -2.52 -3.33
C LYS A 6 28.13 -2.76 -3.13
N HIS A 7 27.32 -1.71 -3.28
CA HIS A 7 25.87 -1.71 -3.09
C HIS A 7 25.09 -1.54 -4.40
N TRP A 8 25.71 -1.90 -5.53
CA TRP A 8 25.08 -1.74 -6.85
C TRP A 8 23.76 -2.51 -6.99
N LEU A 9 23.61 -3.63 -6.26
CA LEU A 9 22.37 -4.41 -6.18
C LEU A 9 21.27 -3.75 -5.34
N ASP A 10 21.60 -2.78 -4.50
CA ASP A 10 20.61 -2.07 -3.68
C ASP A 10 19.90 -1.00 -4.51
N VAL A 11 20.57 -0.39 -5.49
CA VAL A 11 19.99 0.60 -6.40
C VAL A 11 18.71 0.10 -7.08
N PRO A 12 18.67 -1.06 -7.77
CA PRO A 12 17.44 -1.54 -8.39
C PRO A 12 16.35 -1.90 -7.35
N ARG A 13 16.72 -2.36 -6.15
CA ARG A 13 15.77 -2.65 -5.07
C ARG A 13 15.10 -1.37 -4.55
N PHE A 14 15.88 -0.32 -4.32
CA PHE A 14 15.36 1.00 -3.95
C PHE A 14 14.42 1.56 -5.02
N LEU A 15 14.80 1.46 -6.30
CA LEU A 15 13.94 1.91 -7.40
C LEU A 15 12.65 1.09 -7.49
N ALA A 16 12.72 -0.23 -7.32
CA ALA A 16 11.55 -1.11 -7.30
C ALA A 16 10.60 -0.79 -6.13
N ALA A 17 11.14 -0.60 -4.92
CA ALA A 17 10.34 -0.23 -3.75
C ALA A 17 9.72 1.16 -3.93
N GLY A 18 10.50 2.15 -4.40
CA GLY A 18 10.00 3.49 -4.71
C GLY A 18 8.90 3.48 -5.76
N LEU A 19 9.05 2.68 -6.81
CA LEU A 19 8.03 2.50 -7.85
C LEU A 19 6.76 1.86 -7.28
N ALA A 20 6.89 0.84 -6.42
CA ALA A 20 5.75 0.20 -5.77
C ALA A 20 4.96 1.20 -4.91
N MET A 21 5.66 1.96 -4.05
CA MET A 21 5.06 3.01 -3.22
C MET A 21 4.37 4.07 -4.09
N ALA A 22 5.03 4.52 -5.16
CA ALA A 22 4.51 5.53 -6.06
C ALA A 22 3.26 5.07 -6.82
N LEU A 23 3.27 3.85 -7.36
CA LEU A 23 2.12 3.28 -8.07
C LEU A 23 0.91 3.18 -7.17
N TYR A 24 1.08 2.65 -5.96
CA TYR A 24 0.00 2.50 -4.99
C TYR A 24 -0.59 3.84 -4.57
N ALA A 25 0.25 4.81 -4.19
CA ALA A 25 -0.21 6.13 -3.81
C ALA A 25 -0.88 6.85 -5.00
N ALA A 26 -0.31 6.73 -6.20
CA ALA A 26 -0.83 7.39 -7.40
C ALA A 26 -2.18 6.84 -7.83
N THR A 27 -2.38 5.51 -7.89
CA THR A 27 -3.66 4.95 -8.33
C THR A 27 -4.78 5.25 -7.34
N LEU A 28 -4.49 5.21 -6.03
CA LEU A 28 -5.44 5.65 -5.00
C LEU A 28 -5.78 7.13 -5.15
N ALA A 29 -4.77 7.99 -5.30
CA ALA A 29 -4.98 9.43 -5.42
C ALA A 29 -5.77 9.80 -6.68
N LEU A 30 -5.44 9.19 -7.82
CA LEU A 30 -6.16 9.38 -9.08
C LEU A 30 -7.59 8.88 -8.99
N LEU A 31 -7.82 7.72 -8.37
CA LEU A 31 -9.16 7.20 -8.17
C LEU A 31 -9.99 8.15 -7.32
N THR A 32 -9.49 8.60 -6.16
CA THR A 32 -10.21 9.56 -5.30
C THR A 32 -10.48 10.87 -6.03
N ALA A 33 -9.48 11.41 -6.73
CA ALA A 33 -9.63 12.64 -7.51
C ALA A 33 -10.70 12.50 -8.61
N SER A 34 -10.88 11.30 -9.16
CA SER A 34 -11.92 11.08 -10.17
C SER A 34 -13.34 11.32 -9.66
N PHE A 35 -13.60 11.18 -8.36
CA PHE A 35 -14.94 11.29 -7.78
C PHE A 35 -15.35 12.73 -7.43
N THR A 36 -14.44 13.71 -7.44
CA THR A 36 -14.77 15.08 -7.05
C THR A 36 -14.00 16.11 -7.86
N SER A 37 -14.70 17.13 -8.36
CA SER A 37 -14.07 18.26 -9.06
C SER A 37 -13.34 19.20 -8.08
N ARG A 38 -13.66 19.16 -6.79
CA ARG A 38 -13.04 20.02 -5.76
C ARG A 38 -11.82 19.31 -5.18
N ARG A 39 -10.62 19.76 -5.58
CA ARG A 39 -9.31 19.22 -5.15
C ARG A 39 -9.16 19.13 -3.62
N ALA A 40 -9.72 20.09 -2.88
CA ALA A 40 -9.67 20.09 -1.42
C ALA A 40 -10.35 18.86 -0.79
N TYR A 41 -11.52 18.45 -1.31
CA TYR A 41 -12.24 17.30 -0.76
C TYR A 41 -11.53 15.98 -1.05
N ALA A 42 -10.96 15.81 -2.24
CA ALA A 42 -10.17 14.62 -2.56
C ALA A 42 -8.95 14.47 -1.63
N SER A 43 -8.27 15.59 -1.36
CA SER A 43 -7.07 15.62 -0.53
C SER A 43 -7.40 15.29 0.93
N VAL A 44 -8.43 15.92 1.50
CA VAL A 44 -8.88 15.64 2.87
C VAL A 44 -9.35 14.20 3.01
N PHE A 45 -10.06 13.67 2.01
CA PHE A 45 -10.48 12.28 2.01
C PHE A 45 -9.28 11.31 2.06
N LEU A 46 -8.26 11.50 1.20
CA LEU A 46 -7.07 10.64 1.21
C LEU A 46 -6.34 10.71 2.55
N VAL A 47 -6.13 11.92 3.09
CA VAL A 47 -5.49 12.08 4.40
C VAL A 47 -6.28 11.36 5.47
N GLY A 48 -7.60 11.57 5.54
CA GLY A 48 -8.46 10.88 6.50
C GLY A 48 -8.41 9.37 6.34
N LEU A 49 -8.41 8.87 5.10
CA LEU A 49 -8.34 7.44 4.80
C LEU A 49 -7.05 6.80 5.34
N PHE A 50 -5.88 7.40 5.10
CA PHE A 50 -4.61 6.86 5.62
C PHE A 50 -4.47 7.02 7.13
N VAL A 51 -4.90 8.16 7.69
CA VAL A 51 -4.77 8.45 9.12
C VAL A 51 -5.70 7.58 9.97
N ILE A 52 -6.90 7.27 9.49
CA ILE A 52 -7.89 6.49 10.26
C ILE A 52 -7.62 4.99 10.16
N THR A 53 -7.22 4.49 8.98
CA THR A 53 -7.08 3.04 8.76
C THR A 53 -6.02 2.40 9.64
N ALA A 54 -4.88 3.07 9.85
CA ALA A 54 -3.81 2.54 10.68
C ALA A 54 -4.24 2.25 12.14
N PRO A 55 -4.66 3.24 12.96
CA PRO A 55 -5.04 2.97 14.34
C PRO A 55 -6.28 2.07 14.45
N PHE A 56 -7.24 2.19 13.53
CA PHE A 56 -8.43 1.35 13.52
C PHE A 56 -8.09 -0.13 13.31
N THR A 57 -7.32 -0.44 12.25
CA THR A 57 -6.97 -1.83 11.95
C THR A 57 -6.04 -2.44 12.99
N ILE A 58 -5.07 -1.68 13.51
CA ILE A 58 -4.20 -2.13 14.60
C ILE A 58 -5.06 -2.55 15.80
N GLY A 59 -5.89 -1.64 16.33
CA GLY A 59 -6.67 -1.90 17.53
C GLY A 59 -7.69 -3.04 17.38
N VAL A 60 -8.35 -3.13 16.23
CA VAL A 60 -9.32 -4.21 15.97
C VAL A 60 -8.60 -5.55 15.76
N SER A 61 -7.48 -5.56 15.04
CA SER A 61 -6.74 -6.80 14.76
C SER A 61 -6.13 -7.41 16.03
N SER A 62 -5.62 -6.58 16.95
CA SER A 62 -5.04 -7.05 18.21
C SER A 62 -6.08 -7.62 19.17
N GLU A 63 -7.30 -7.09 19.16
CA GLU A 63 -8.39 -7.55 20.02
C GLU A 63 -8.98 -8.88 19.52
N ILE A 64 -9.21 -9.00 18.21
CA ILE A 64 -9.80 -10.22 17.62
C ILE A 64 -8.76 -11.35 17.56
N GLY A 65 -7.53 -11.03 17.18
CA GLY A 65 -6.44 -11.98 17.01
C GLY A 65 -6.71 -13.06 15.94
N GLY A 66 -5.78 -14.03 15.90
CA GLY A 66 -5.88 -15.18 15.01
C GLY A 66 -5.94 -14.82 13.51
N THR A 67 -6.49 -15.72 12.70
CA THR A 67 -6.58 -15.53 11.24
C THR A 67 -7.42 -14.30 10.86
N VAL A 68 -8.49 -14.01 11.60
CA VAL A 68 -9.36 -12.86 11.30
C VAL A 68 -8.62 -11.55 11.58
N GLY A 69 -7.92 -11.44 12.70
CA GLY A 69 -7.07 -10.27 13.01
C GLY A 69 -6.00 -10.03 11.96
N GLN A 70 -5.34 -11.10 11.48
CA GLN A 70 -4.38 -11.03 10.38
C GLN A 70 -4.97 -10.40 9.11
N TRP A 71 -6.16 -10.83 8.69
CA TRP A 71 -6.85 -10.27 7.53
C TRP A 71 -7.34 -8.83 7.74
N ILE A 72 -7.76 -8.48 8.95
CA ILE A 72 -8.14 -7.10 9.28
C ILE A 72 -6.93 -6.17 9.20
N SER A 73 -5.78 -6.63 9.70
CA SER A 73 -4.51 -5.89 9.65
C SER A 73 -4.06 -5.59 8.21
N MET A 74 -4.44 -6.42 7.22
CA MET A 74 -4.19 -6.16 5.79
C MET A 74 -4.91 -4.92 5.25
N PHE A 75 -5.90 -4.37 5.94
CA PHE A 75 -6.59 -3.13 5.58
C PHE A 75 -5.92 -1.87 6.15
N ASN A 76 -4.80 -2.01 6.86
CA ASN A 76 -3.95 -0.87 7.18
C ASN A 76 -3.29 -0.35 5.90
N LEU A 77 -3.91 0.67 5.28
CA LEU A 77 -3.49 1.18 3.98
C LEU A 77 -2.07 1.76 3.98
N THR A 78 -1.55 2.14 5.14
CA THR A 78 -0.19 2.64 5.31
C THR A 78 0.84 1.50 5.23
N ASN A 79 0.50 0.31 5.71
CA ASN A 79 1.42 -0.83 5.79
C ASN A 79 1.48 -1.65 4.50
N ILE A 80 0.44 -1.61 3.66
CA ILE A 80 0.34 -2.40 2.42
C ILE A 80 1.60 -2.29 1.54
N PRO A 81 2.06 -1.09 1.12
CA PRO A 81 3.22 -1.00 0.25
C PRO A 81 4.54 -1.21 1.02
N VAL A 82 4.52 -1.10 2.35
CA VAL A 82 5.69 -1.42 3.21
C VAL A 82 5.92 -2.92 3.28
N HIS A 83 4.89 -3.76 3.25
CA HIS A 83 5.09 -5.21 3.13
C HIS A 83 5.78 -5.63 1.84
N VAL A 84 5.55 -4.90 0.74
CA VAL A 84 6.30 -5.11 -0.51
C VAL A 84 7.76 -4.68 -0.34
N ASN A 85 7.99 -3.58 0.37
CA ASN A 85 9.34 -3.13 0.73
C ASN A 85 10.08 -4.19 1.55
N ASP A 86 9.45 -4.72 2.60
CA ASP A 86 10.02 -5.79 3.43
C ASP A 86 10.47 -6.99 2.59
N VAL A 87 9.65 -7.41 1.62
CA VAL A 87 9.97 -8.54 0.72
C VAL A 87 11.11 -8.19 -0.26
N ILE A 88 11.16 -6.96 -0.78
CA ILE A 88 12.23 -6.52 -1.70
C ILE A 88 13.60 -6.51 -1.00
N PHE A 89 13.64 -6.09 0.27
CA PHE A 89 14.88 -6.02 1.05
C PHE A 89 15.17 -7.30 1.85
N GLY A 90 14.18 -8.17 2.02
CA GLY A 90 14.30 -9.41 2.77
C GLY A 90 14.40 -9.21 4.29
N ASP A 91 13.84 -8.11 4.80
CA ASP A 91 13.89 -7.75 6.22
C ASP A 91 12.54 -7.14 6.67
N ILE A 92 12.22 -7.29 7.95
CA ILE A 92 10.97 -6.79 8.52
C ILE A 92 11.21 -5.39 9.08
N SER A 93 10.55 -4.38 8.50
CA SER A 93 10.65 -3.02 8.99
C SER A 93 9.95 -2.80 10.33
N GLU A 94 10.37 -1.76 11.05
CA GLU A 94 9.72 -1.32 12.30
C GLU A 94 8.22 -1.02 12.12
N VAL A 95 7.82 -0.61 10.91
CA VAL A 95 6.43 -0.27 10.57
C VAL A 95 5.52 -1.51 10.52
N THR A 96 6.08 -2.67 10.18
CA THR A 96 5.34 -3.92 9.95
C THR A 96 5.63 -5.00 10.98
N SER A 97 6.63 -4.78 11.84
CA SER A 97 7.08 -5.73 12.87
C SER A 97 5.98 -6.12 13.87
N GLU A 98 5.12 -5.17 14.22
CA GLU A 98 3.98 -5.34 15.14
C GLU A 98 2.66 -5.64 14.42
N ALA A 99 2.63 -5.59 13.09
CA ALA A 99 1.39 -5.81 12.35
C ALA A 99 1.01 -7.30 12.37
N GLU A 100 -0.20 -7.63 12.81
CA GLU A 100 -0.73 -9.00 12.77
C GLU A 100 -0.63 -9.63 11.37
N ALA A 101 -0.81 -8.83 10.32
CA ALA A 101 -0.65 -9.25 8.92
C ALA A 101 0.71 -9.89 8.61
N ARG A 102 1.76 -9.66 9.40
CA ARG A 102 3.09 -10.27 9.22
C ARG A 102 3.06 -11.80 9.24
N HIS A 103 2.09 -12.37 9.93
CA HIS A 103 1.92 -13.82 10.04
C HIS A 103 1.34 -14.46 8.77
N LEU A 104 0.82 -13.64 7.84
CA LEU A 104 0.40 -14.11 6.54
C LEU A 104 1.60 -14.37 5.62
N PRO A 105 1.49 -15.35 4.71
CA PRO A 105 2.52 -15.60 3.71
C PRO A 105 2.87 -14.33 2.92
N GLU A 106 4.14 -14.17 2.56
CA GLU A 106 4.64 -13.01 1.80
C GLU A 106 3.86 -12.80 0.49
N TRP A 107 3.56 -13.89 -0.23
CA TRP A 107 2.80 -13.82 -1.48
C TRP A 107 1.37 -13.29 -1.28
N VAL A 108 0.76 -13.50 -0.11
CA VAL A 108 -0.55 -12.92 0.23
C VAL A 108 -0.42 -11.42 0.44
N ARG A 109 0.59 -10.99 1.21
CA ARG A 109 0.86 -9.56 1.48
C ARG A 109 1.17 -8.78 0.21
N VAL A 110 2.03 -9.33 -0.65
CA VAL A 110 2.38 -8.76 -1.95
C VAL A 110 1.20 -8.83 -2.93
N GLY A 111 0.46 -9.94 -2.95
CA GLY A 111 -0.74 -10.09 -3.78
C GLY A 111 -1.82 -9.07 -3.43
N TRP A 112 -1.96 -8.73 -2.15
CA TRP A 112 -2.90 -7.71 -1.69
C TRP A 112 -2.52 -6.31 -2.18
N PHE A 113 -1.23 -5.97 -2.17
CA PHE A 113 -0.75 -4.73 -2.81
C PHE A 113 -1.17 -4.66 -4.27
N PHE A 114 -0.92 -5.71 -5.05
CA PHE A 114 -1.32 -5.76 -6.45
C PHE A 114 -2.83 -5.69 -6.63
N ALA A 115 -3.60 -6.33 -5.75
CA ALA A 115 -5.05 -6.23 -5.76
C ALA A 115 -5.50 -4.76 -5.62
N TRP A 116 -4.95 -4.00 -4.68
CA TRP A 116 -5.26 -2.58 -4.54
C TRP A 116 -4.85 -1.75 -5.76
N VAL A 117 -3.65 -1.94 -6.29
CA VAL A 117 -3.17 -1.23 -7.48
C VAL A 117 -4.05 -1.54 -8.71
N PHE A 118 -4.34 -2.80 -8.97
CA PHE A 118 -5.13 -3.22 -10.13
C PHE A 118 -6.61 -2.89 -10.01
N VAL A 119 -7.21 -3.02 -8.82
CA VAL A 119 -8.60 -2.62 -8.60
C VAL A 119 -8.75 -1.11 -8.80
N THR A 120 -7.89 -0.31 -8.18
CA THR A 120 -7.99 1.16 -8.27
C THR A 120 -7.67 1.67 -9.68
N GLY A 121 -6.61 1.16 -10.30
CA GLY A 121 -6.25 1.46 -11.69
C GLY A 121 -7.31 0.98 -12.69
N GLY A 122 -7.87 -0.21 -12.48
CA GLY A 122 -8.93 -0.78 -13.32
C GLY A 122 -10.24 0.01 -13.24
N LEU A 123 -10.63 0.44 -12.04
CA LEU A 123 -11.79 1.32 -11.84
C LEU A 123 -11.59 2.69 -12.52
N LEU A 124 -10.39 3.26 -12.41
CA LEU A 124 -10.04 4.50 -13.08
C LEU A 124 -10.12 4.36 -14.61
N TRP A 125 -9.53 3.29 -15.15
CA TRP A 125 -9.55 2.99 -16.58
C TRP A 125 -10.98 2.79 -17.12
N TRP A 126 -11.79 2.02 -16.40
CA TRP A 126 -13.19 1.80 -16.74
C TRP A 126 -13.99 3.10 -16.75
N ARG A 127 -13.77 3.95 -15.75
CA ARG A 127 -14.40 5.27 -15.69
C ARG A 127 -13.94 6.16 -16.85
N TYR A 128 -12.65 6.18 -17.16
CA TYR A 128 -12.10 6.95 -18.27
C TYR A 128 -12.74 6.55 -19.60
N ARG A 129 -12.86 5.24 -19.87
CA ARG A 129 -13.52 4.73 -21.08
C ARG A 129 -15.00 5.09 -21.20
N ARG A 130 -15.70 5.30 -20.09
CA ARG A 130 -17.11 5.75 -20.12
C ARG A 130 -17.27 7.24 -20.40
N LEU A 131 -16.21 8.03 -20.18
CA LEU A 131 -16.22 9.48 -20.35
C LEU A 131 -15.62 9.89 -21.71
N ALA A 132 -14.77 9.05 -22.30
CA ALA A 132 -14.27 9.24 -23.66
C ALA A 132 -15.35 8.82 -24.69
N PRO A 133 -15.69 9.68 -25.67
CA PRO A 133 -16.69 9.41 -26.71
C PRO A 133 -16.25 8.32 -27.70
#